data_AF-A0A534WU48-F1
#
_entry.id   AF-A0A534WU48-F1
#
_cell.length_a   1.000
_cell.length_b   1.000
_cell.length_c   1.000
_cell.angle_alpha   90.00
_cell.angle_beta   90.00
_cell.angle_gamma   90.00
#
_symmetry.space_group_name_H-M   'P 1'
#
loop_
_entity.id
_entity.type
_entity.pdbx_description
1 polymer ?
#
loop_
_entity_poly.entity_id
_entity_poly.type
_entity_poly.pdbx_seq_one_letter_code
_entity_poly.pdbx_strand_id
1 'polypeptide(L)'
;NRPAFKVLSDLFLAETARRQPKSEEELLRVPGTSPGALKKVGPFVLEAVKKGLSAEPVPRLRPGASNGPQWRRGTPGAPPPEVEDRFQRLRAWRRSRAEARKVEVQVIAPNAVLWAIARANPQHLDELSRVEGMDPFRLEQYGASILEALQPPTDQQKLL
;
A
#
# COMPACT_ATOMS: atom_id res chain seq x y z
N ASN A 1 21.44 17.18 20.28
CA ASN A 1 20.24 17.39 19.45
C ASN A 1 20.66 18.02 18.11
N ARG A 2 20.90 17.22 17.06
CA ARG A 2 21.26 17.70 15.71
C ARG A 2 20.30 17.05 14.70
N PRO A 3 19.89 17.75 13.62
CA PRO A 3 19.04 17.18 12.58
C PRO A 3 19.65 15.91 11.95
N ALA A 4 18.83 14.90 11.63
CA ALA A 4 19.28 13.59 11.13
C ALA A 4 20.23 13.70 9.90
N PHE A 5 19.90 14.58 8.96
CA PHE A 5 20.72 14.83 7.75
C PHE A 5 22.11 15.44 8.04
N LYS A 6 22.32 16.03 9.23
CA LYS A 6 23.63 16.53 9.68
C LYS A 6 24.46 15.47 10.41
N VAL A 7 23.87 14.32 10.71
CA VAL A 7 24.53 13.20 11.38
C VAL A 7 24.98 12.16 10.35
N LEU A 8 24.13 11.84 9.37
CA LEU A 8 24.44 11.00 8.21
C LEU A 8 23.73 11.59 6.98
N SER A 9 24.45 11.79 5.88
CA SER A 9 23.83 12.29 4.65
C SER A 9 23.13 11.17 3.88
N ASP A 10 22.11 11.52 3.10
CA ASP A 10 21.40 10.58 2.23
C ASP A 10 22.37 9.91 1.23
N LEU A 11 23.36 10.67 0.74
CA LEU A 11 24.42 10.15 -0.13
C LEU A 11 25.23 9.05 0.57
N PHE A 12 25.65 9.30 1.81
CA PHE A 12 26.43 8.33 2.57
C PHE A 12 25.61 7.08 2.88
N LEU A 13 24.34 7.22 3.25
CA LEU A 13 23.44 6.08 3.48
C LEU A 13 23.29 5.24 2.21
N ALA A 14 23.03 5.89 1.06
CA ALA A 14 22.87 5.21 -0.21
C ALA A 14 24.16 4.48 -0.66
N GLU A 15 25.31 5.14 -0.55
CA GLU A 15 26.59 4.56 -0.95
C GLU A 15 27.04 3.44 0.00
N THR A 16 26.76 3.57 1.31
CA THR A 16 26.99 2.48 2.28
C THR A 16 26.14 1.26 1.94
N ALA A 17 24.86 1.46 1.65
CA ALA A 17 23.95 0.37 1.29
C ALA A 17 24.38 -0.36 0.00
N ARG A 18 24.91 0.38 -0.98
CA ARG A 18 25.43 -0.17 -2.25
C ARG A 18 26.75 -0.92 -2.07
N ARG A 19 27.70 -0.34 -1.33
CA ARG A 19 29.07 -0.86 -1.20
C ARG A 19 29.23 -1.92 -0.12
N GLN A 20 28.31 -1.95 0.85
CA GLN A 20 28.25 -2.95 1.92
C GLN A 20 29.59 -3.11 2.66
N PRO A 21 30.17 -2.01 3.20
CA PRO A 21 31.47 -2.05 3.83
C PRO A 21 31.46 -2.99 5.05
N LYS A 22 32.52 -3.78 5.19
CA LYS A 22 32.70 -4.77 6.27
C LYS A 22 33.71 -4.30 7.32
N SER A 23 34.42 -3.22 7.06
CA SER A 23 35.45 -2.66 7.94
C SER A 23 35.37 -1.14 8.01
N GLU A 24 35.97 -0.55 9.05
CA GLU A 24 36.06 0.91 9.20
C GLU A 24 36.88 1.55 8.06
N GLU A 25 37.89 0.86 7.54
CA GLU A 25 38.69 1.31 6.40
C GLU A 25 37.86 1.42 5.12
N GLU A 26 36.98 0.45 4.87
CA GLU A 26 36.06 0.50 3.73
C GLU A 26 35.01 1.60 3.91
N LEU A 27 34.55 1.81 5.14
CA LEU A 27 33.59 2.84 5.47
C LEU A 27 34.16 4.26 5.28
N LEU A 28 35.45 4.47 5.54
CA LEU A 28 36.17 5.73 5.28
C LEU A 28 36.22 6.08 3.79
N ARG A 29 36.11 5.09 2.89
CA ARG A 29 36.09 5.30 1.43
C ARG A 29 34.69 5.63 0.90
N VAL A 30 33.65 5.63 1.75
CA VAL A 30 32.29 5.95 1.35
C VAL A 30 32.09 7.47 1.35
N PRO A 31 31.70 8.10 0.23
CA PRO A 31 31.51 9.54 0.15
C PRO A 31 30.26 9.99 0.92
N GLY A 32 30.23 11.26 1.33
CA GLY A 32 29.05 11.89 1.94
C GLY A 32 29.08 12.01 3.47
N THR A 33 30.19 11.68 4.14
CA THR A 33 30.36 11.92 5.59
C THR A 33 31.79 12.32 5.92
N SER A 34 31.96 13.11 6.99
CA SER A 34 33.28 13.54 7.44
C SER A 34 33.94 12.49 8.35
N PRO A 35 35.29 12.38 8.35
CA PRO A 35 36.00 11.41 9.20
C PRO A 35 35.68 11.56 10.70
N GLY A 36 35.46 12.79 11.17
CA GLY A 36 35.11 13.07 12.56
C GLY A 36 33.71 12.59 12.96
N ALA A 37 32.75 12.62 12.02
CA ALA A 37 31.44 12.02 12.23
C ALA A 37 31.56 10.49 12.25
N LEU A 38 32.34 9.92 11.32
CA LEU A 38 32.53 8.49 11.18
C LEU A 38 33.14 7.83 12.41
N LYS A 39 34.08 8.50 13.10
CA LYS A 39 34.64 7.99 14.36
C LYS A 39 33.57 7.72 15.44
N LYS A 40 32.44 8.43 15.40
CA LYS A 40 31.34 8.29 16.38
C LYS A 40 30.25 7.35 15.89
N VAL A 41 29.92 7.40 14.60
CA VAL A 41 28.77 6.67 14.03
C VAL A 41 29.15 5.37 13.31
N GLY A 42 30.43 5.19 12.96
CA GLY A 42 30.95 4.09 12.15
C GLY A 42 30.61 2.69 12.68
N PRO A 43 30.83 2.39 13.98
CA PRO A 43 30.46 1.10 14.55
C PRO A 43 28.97 0.77 14.38
N PHE A 44 28.09 1.75 14.57
CA PHE A 44 26.64 1.58 14.39
C PHE A 44 26.26 1.36 12.92
N VAL A 45 26.96 2.01 11.99
CA VAL A 45 26.75 1.83 10.55
C VAL A 45 27.16 0.43 10.12
N LEU A 46 28.32 -0.06 10.56
CA LEU A 46 28.76 -1.43 10.26
C LEU A 46 27.83 -2.48 10.86
N GLU A 47 27.34 -2.26 12.09
CA GLU A 47 26.32 -3.11 12.70
C GLU A 47 25.02 -3.11 11.88
N ALA A 48 24.57 -1.94 11.42
CA ALA A 48 23.38 -1.81 10.58
C ALA A 48 23.54 -2.51 9.23
N VAL A 49 24.71 -2.41 8.59
CA VAL A 49 25.03 -3.15 7.36
C VAL A 49 24.99 -4.66 7.61
N LYS A 50 25.60 -5.15 8.69
CA LYS A 50 25.57 -6.56 9.06
C LYS A 50 24.14 -7.07 9.31
N LYS A 51 23.31 -6.28 10.01
CA LYS A 51 21.89 -6.59 10.21
C LYS A 51 21.13 -6.61 8.88
N GLY A 52 21.34 -5.64 8.00
CA GLY A 52 20.71 -5.59 6.69
C GLY A 52 21.07 -6.77 5.79
N LEU A 53 22.32 -7.25 5.85
CA LEU A 53 22.79 -8.42 5.10
C LEU A 53 22.24 -9.75 5.61
N SER A 54 21.82 -9.82 6.87
CA SER A 54 21.24 -11.01 7.49
C SER A 54 19.72 -10.99 7.59
N ALA A 55 19.09 -9.86 7.27
CA ALA A 55 17.64 -9.70 7.28
C ALA A 55 17.02 -10.31 6.02
N GLU A 56 15.78 -10.79 6.15
CA GLU A 56 14.96 -11.13 5.00
C GLU A 56 14.76 -9.88 4.11
N PRO A 57 14.77 -10.02 2.78
CA PRO A 57 14.56 -8.89 1.88
C PRO A 57 13.23 -8.21 2.20
N VAL A 58 13.29 -6.91 2.54
CA VAL A 58 12.08 -6.10 2.74
C VAL A 58 11.24 -6.20 1.47
N PRO A 59 9.93 -6.49 1.56
CA PRO A 59 9.08 -6.56 0.38
C PRO A 59 9.22 -5.28 -0.43
N ARG A 60 9.64 -5.41 -1.71
CA ARG A 60 9.71 -4.26 -2.60
C ARG A 60 8.29 -3.73 -2.80
N LEU A 61 7.97 -2.61 -2.18
CA LEU A 61 6.79 -1.82 -2.53
C LEU A 61 7.00 -1.36 -3.98
N ARG A 62 6.25 -1.96 -4.92
CA ARG A 62 6.37 -1.60 -6.33
C ARG A 62 5.87 -0.15 -6.49
N PRO A 63 6.70 0.80 -6.96
CA PRO A 63 6.20 2.12 -7.33
C PRO A 63 5.39 1.94 -8.61
N GLY A 64 4.06 2.10 -8.53
CA GLY A 64 3.16 1.97 -9.68
C GLY A 64 1.88 1.17 -9.48
N ALA A 65 1.58 0.69 -8.27
CA ALA A 65 0.25 0.12 -8.00
C ALA A 65 -0.79 1.24 -7.81
N SER A 66 -1.16 1.92 -8.90
CA SER A 66 -2.25 2.90 -8.95
C SER A 66 -3.62 2.32 -8.56
N ASN A 67 -3.70 1.02 -8.24
CA ASN A 67 -4.93 0.30 -7.95
C ASN A 67 -4.93 -0.55 -6.66
N GLY A 68 -4.27 -0.08 -5.60
CA GLY A 68 -4.33 -0.68 -4.26
C GLY A 68 -3.30 -1.80 -4.03
N PRO A 69 -3.25 -2.37 -2.81
CA PRO A 69 -2.29 -3.43 -2.49
C PRO A 69 -2.61 -4.68 -3.32
N GLN A 70 -1.71 -5.03 -4.24
CA GLN A 70 -1.79 -6.31 -4.96
C GLN A 70 -1.20 -7.41 -4.09
N TRP A 71 -2.03 -8.02 -3.25
CA TRP A 71 -1.65 -9.20 -2.49
C TRP A 71 -1.36 -10.36 -3.43
N ARG A 72 -0.31 -11.13 -3.17
CA ARG A 72 -0.15 -12.45 -3.80
C ARG A 72 -1.08 -13.41 -3.06
N ARG A 73 -1.89 -14.21 -3.77
CA ARG A 73 -2.70 -15.26 -3.11
C ARG A 73 -1.79 -16.12 -2.24
N GLY A 74 -2.15 -16.26 -0.96
CA GLY A 74 -1.42 -17.08 0.01
C GLY A 74 -0.25 -16.40 0.74
N THR A 75 0.04 -15.11 0.52
CA THR A 75 1.05 -14.41 1.35
C THR A 75 0.50 -14.02 2.71
N PRO A 76 1.32 -14.04 3.79
CA PRO A 76 0.94 -13.48 5.08
C PRO A 76 0.42 -12.04 4.93
N GLY A 77 -0.79 -11.77 5.42
CA GLY A 77 -1.47 -10.48 5.31
C GLY A 77 -2.36 -10.30 4.06
N ALA A 78 -2.44 -11.30 3.17
CA ALA A 78 -3.43 -11.28 2.09
C ALA A 78 -4.86 -11.34 2.66
N PRO A 79 -5.81 -10.57 2.12
CA PRO A 79 -7.20 -10.63 2.54
C PRO A 79 -7.79 -12.00 2.20
N PRO A 80 -8.79 -12.47 2.99
CA PRO A 80 -9.53 -13.69 2.67
C PRO A 80 -10.08 -13.66 1.23
N PRO A 81 -10.16 -14.80 0.54
CA PRO A 81 -10.67 -14.87 -0.84
C PRO A 81 -12.02 -14.18 -1.02
N GLU A 82 -12.93 -14.28 -0.05
CA GLU A 82 -14.26 -13.67 -0.14
C GLU A 82 -14.21 -12.13 -0.13
N VAL A 83 -13.23 -11.55 0.57
CA VAL A 83 -13.00 -10.10 0.60
C VAL A 83 -12.44 -9.63 -0.74
N GLU A 84 -11.50 -10.38 -1.32
CA GLU A 84 -10.95 -10.09 -2.65
C GLU A 84 -12.06 -10.15 -3.72
N ASP A 85 -12.92 -11.18 -3.68
CA ASP A 85 -14.02 -11.33 -4.64
C ASP A 85 -15.04 -10.18 -4.54
N ARG A 86 -15.36 -9.71 -3.33
CA ARG A 86 -16.18 -8.50 -3.13
C ARG A 86 -15.47 -7.26 -3.70
N PHE A 87 -14.18 -7.11 -3.45
CA PHE A 87 -13.41 -5.98 -3.97
C PHE A 87 -13.38 -5.96 -5.49
N GLN A 88 -13.22 -7.10 -6.16
CA GLN A 88 -13.23 -7.16 -7.62
C GLN A 88 -14.59 -6.78 -8.21
N ARG A 89 -15.70 -7.22 -7.59
CA ARG A 89 -17.05 -6.80 -8.00
C ARG A 89 -17.28 -5.31 -7.83
N LEU A 90 -16.90 -4.76 -6.67
CA LEU A 90 -16.93 -3.32 -6.41
C LEU A 90 -16.06 -2.52 -7.40
N ARG A 91 -14.92 -3.06 -7.81
CA ARG A 91 -14.04 -2.43 -8.81
C ARG A 91 -14.67 -2.41 -10.20
N ALA A 92 -15.33 -3.49 -10.60
CA ALA A 92 -16.08 -3.56 -11.85
C ALA A 92 -17.26 -2.57 -11.85
N TRP A 93 -18.04 -2.56 -10.76
CA TRP A 93 -19.12 -1.59 -10.54
C TRP A 93 -18.61 -0.15 -10.67
N ARG A 94 -17.53 0.19 -9.97
CA ARG A 94 -16.96 1.55 -10.00
C ARG A 94 -16.54 1.97 -11.40
N ARG A 95 -15.94 1.05 -12.17
CA ARG A 95 -15.55 1.32 -13.56
C ARG A 95 -16.78 1.65 -14.41
N SER A 96 -17.81 0.82 -14.34
CA SER A 96 -19.06 1.05 -15.07
C SER A 96 -19.71 2.39 -14.70
N ARG A 97 -19.73 2.77 -13.42
CA ARG A 97 -20.26 4.08 -12.98
C ARG A 97 -19.42 5.27 -13.44
N ALA A 98 -18.09 5.12 -13.40
CA ALA A 98 -17.16 6.14 -13.87
C ALA A 98 -17.32 6.40 -15.37
N GLU A 99 -17.41 5.32 -16.17
CA GLU A 99 -17.68 5.39 -17.60
C GLU A 99 -19.03 6.05 -17.91
N ALA A 100 -20.10 5.64 -17.22
CA ALA A 100 -21.43 6.21 -17.40
C ALA A 100 -21.49 7.72 -17.09
N ARG A 101 -20.74 8.17 -16.08
CA ARG A 101 -20.65 9.59 -15.69
C ARG A 101 -19.56 10.37 -16.42
N LYS A 102 -18.73 9.71 -17.24
CA LYS A 102 -17.54 10.28 -17.90
C LYS A 102 -16.59 10.97 -16.92
N VAL A 103 -16.36 10.36 -15.75
CA VAL A 103 -15.46 10.85 -14.71
C VAL A 103 -14.41 9.82 -14.37
N GLU A 104 -13.32 10.24 -13.74
CA GLU A 104 -12.30 9.34 -13.22
C GLU A 104 -12.85 8.41 -12.13
N VAL A 105 -12.36 7.16 -12.10
CA VAL A 105 -12.83 6.15 -11.13
C VAL A 105 -12.65 6.60 -9.68
N GLN A 106 -11.60 7.35 -9.38
CA GLN A 106 -11.35 7.85 -8.02
C GLN A 106 -12.40 8.87 -7.55
N VAL A 107 -13.06 9.57 -8.47
CA VAL A 107 -14.15 10.51 -8.17
C VAL A 107 -15.39 9.75 -7.70
N ILE A 108 -15.65 8.57 -8.27
CA ILE A 108 -16.76 7.70 -7.81
C ILE A 108 -16.49 7.20 -6.39
N ALA A 109 -15.35 6.54 -6.20
CA ALA A 109 -14.90 6.06 -4.90
C ALA A 109 -13.39 5.71 -4.91
N PRO A 110 -12.58 6.20 -3.96
CA PRO A 110 -11.20 5.77 -3.81
C PRO A 110 -11.07 4.26 -3.52
N ASN A 111 -9.92 3.66 -3.84
CA ASN A 111 -9.69 2.24 -3.56
C ASN A 111 -9.78 1.90 -2.07
N ALA A 112 -9.36 2.82 -1.19
CA ALA A 112 -9.46 2.66 0.25
C ALA A 112 -10.91 2.41 0.69
N VAL A 113 -11.86 3.16 0.10
CA VAL A 113 -13.29 3.02 0.38
C VAL A 113 -13.80 1.66 -0.13
N LEU A 114 -13.47 1.26 -1.36
CA LEU A 114 -13.86 -0.07 -1.87
C LEU A 114 -13.34 -1.21 -0.98
N TRP A 115 -12.11 -1.10 -0.48
CA TRP A 115 -11.53 -2.08 0.44
C TRP A 115 -12.22 -2.07 1.80
N ALA A 116 -12.56 -0.90 2.33
CA ALA A 116 -13.30 -0.77 3.58
C ALA A 116 -14.70 -1.41 3.45
N ILE A 117 -15.40 -1.16 2.34
CA ILE A 117 -16.69 -1.78 2.03
C ILE A 117 -16.54 -3.31 1.89
N ALA A 118 -15.55 -3.79 1.13
CA ALA A 118 -15.33 -5.22 0.93
C ALA A 118 -15.03 -5.97 2.23
N ARG A 119 -14.31 -5.34 3.17
CA ARG A 119 -14.05 -5.90 4.50
C ARG A 119 -15.29 -5.87 5.40
N ALA A 120 -16.00 -4.74 5.42
CA ALA A 120 -17.19 -4.57 6.25
C ALA A 120 -18.37 -5.44 5.79
N ASN A 121 -18.47 -5.72 4.48
CA ASN A 121 -19.56 -6.46 3.86
C ASN A 121 -20.97 -5.99 4.31
N PRO A 122 -21.27 -4.68 4.20
CA PRO A 122 -22.54 -4.14 4.68
C PRO A 122 -23.72 -4.75 3.92
N GLN A 123 -24.79 -5.08 4.64
CA GLN A 123 -26.02 -5.64 4.07
C GLN A 123 -27.11 -4.59 3.88
N HIS A 124 -26.98 -3.42 4.52
CA HIS A 124 -27.97 -2.34 4.50
C HIS A 124 -27.29 -0.97 4.43
N LEU A 125 -28.06 0.06 4.05
CA LEU A 125 -27.56 1.43 3.91
C LEU A 125 -27.01 2.00 5.23
N ASP A 126 -27.61 1.65 6.36
CA ASP A 126 -27.13 2.09 7.68
C ASP A 126 -25.72 1.58 7.99
N GLU A 127 -25.44 0.30 7.70
CA GLU A 127 -24.09 -0.26 7.85
C GLU A 127 -23.11 0.36 6.86
N LEU A 128 -23.55 0.59 5.62
CA LEU A 128 -22.74 1.22 4.59
C LEU A 128 -22.36 2.66 4.98
N SER A 129 -23.25 3.39 5.66
CA SER A 129 -23.00 4.74 6.17
C SER A 129 -21.86 4.81 7.20
N ARG A 130 -21.60 3.72 7.91
CA ARG A 130 -20.57 3.62 8.95
C ARG A 130 -19.19 3.25 8.39
N VAL A 131 -19.10 2.95 7.10
CA VAL A 131 -17.85 2.57 6.46
C VAL A 131 -16.94 3.80 6.32
N GLU A 132 -15.67 3.62 6.70
CA GLU A 132 -14.67 4.68 6.61
C GLU A 132 -14.54 5.22 5.18
N GLY A 133 -14.64 6.54 5.05
CA GLY A 133 -14.57 7.23 3.77
C GLY A 133 -15.85 7.16 2.94
N MET A 134 -16.96 6.63 3.47
CA MET A 134 -18.29 6.84 2.89
C MET A 134 -18.84 8.19 3.36
N ASP A 135 -19.17 9.07 2.41
CA ASP A 135 -19.80 10.36 2.69
C ASP A 135 -21.30 10.30 2.40
N PRO A 136 -22.12 11.20 2.99
CA PRO A 136 -23.57 11.21 2.76
C PRO A 136 -23.93 11.28 1.28
N PHE A 137 -23.18 12.07 0.50
CA PHE A 137 -23.42 12.20 -0.94
C PHE A 137 -23.23 10.88 -1.70
N ARG A 138 -22.13 10.13 -1.48
CA ARG A 138 -21.95 8.82 -2.13
C ARG A 138 -22.94 7.81 -1.61
N LEU A 139 -23.30 7.86 -0.32
CA LEU A 139 -24.30 6.95 0.23
C LEU A 139 -25.66 7.14 -0.45
N GLU A 140 -26.10 8.38 -0.60
CA GLU A 140 -27.35 8.71 -1.30
C GLU A 140 -27.29 8.34 -2.79
N GLN A 141 -26.20 8.66 -3.48
CA GLN A 141 -26.08 8.45 -4.92
C GLN A 141 -25.82 7.00 -5.32
N TYR A 142 -25.06 6.27 -4.51
CA TYR A 142 -24.49 4.99 -4.89
C TYR A 142 -24.85 3.84 -3.96
N GLY A 143 -25.37 4.12 -2.76
CA GLY A 143 -25.54 3.14 -1.69
C GLY A 143 -26.27 1.87 -2.15
N ALA A 144 -27.44 2.02 -2.77
CA ALA A 144 -28.22 0.88 -3.27
C ALA A 144 -27.44 0.04 -4.30
N SER A 145 -26.77 0.70 -5.25
CA SER A 145 -25.99 0.00 -6.29
C SER A 145 -24.70 -0.63 -5.77
N ILE A 146 -24.14 -0.11 -4.67
CA ILE A 146 -22.98 -0.70 -4.00
C ILE A 146 -23.41 -1.99 -3.29
N LEU A 147 -24.55 -1.97 -2.59
CA LEU A 147 -25.12 -3.15 -1.95
C LEU A 147 -25.44 -4.26 -2.96
N GLU A 148 -25.96 -3.88 -4.13
CA GLU A 148 -26.18 -4.80 -5.25
C GLU A 148 -24.85 -5.41 -5.74
N ALA A 149 -23.81 -4.59 -5.94
CA ALA A 149 -22.50 -5.08 -6.36
C ALA A 149 -21.82 -6.02 -5.34
N LEU A 150 -22.23 -5.95 -4.06
CA LEU A 150 -21.77 -6.84 -2.98
C LEU A 150 -22.48 -8.20 -2.99
N GLN A 151 -23.60 -8.35 -3.69
CA GLN A 151 -24.27 -9.63 -3.84
C GLN A 151 -23.57 -10.50 -4.91
N PRO A 152 -23.42 -11.81 -4.68
CA PRO A 152 -22.87 -12.70 -5.69
C PRO A 152 -23.75 -12.62 -6.94
N PRO A 153 -23.18 -12.77 -8.15
CA PRO A 153 -23.97 -12.77 -9.38
C PRO A 153 -25.02 -13.88 -9.27
N THR A 154 -26.28 -13.51 -9.16
CA THR A 154 -27.38 -14.47 -9.19
C THR A 154 -27.43 -15.05 -10.60
N ASP A 155 -27.20 -16.35 -10.71
CA ASP A 155 -27.07 -17.17 -11.94
C ASP A 155 -28.37 -17.25 -12.79
N GLN A 156 -29.09 -16.14 -13.01
CA GLN A 156 -30.35 -16.11 -13.75
C GLN A 156 -30.23 -15.65 -15.22
N GLN A 157 -29.02 -15.54 -15.78
CA GLN A 157 -28.81 -15.13 -17.18
C GLN A 157 -28.07 -16.16 -18.05
N LYS A 158 -28.09 -17.45 -17.66
CA LYS A 158 -27.48 -18.55 -18.46
C LYS A 158 -28.49 -19.40 -19.25
N LEU A 159 -29.71 -18.92 -19.46
CA LEU A 159 -30.75 -19.58 -20.25
C LEU A 159 -31.40 -18.59 -21.21
N LEU A 160 -30.69 -18.23 -22.28
CA LEU A 160 -31.26 -17.88 -23.59
C LEU A 160 -30.22 -18.18 -24.68
#